data_AF-A0A8X7BT80-F1
#
_entry.id   AF-A0A8X7BT80-F1
#
_cell.length_a   1.000
_cell.length_b   1.000
_cell.length_c   1.000
_cell.angle_alpha   90.00
_cell.angle_beta   90.00
_cell.angle_gamma   90.00
#
_symmetry.space_group_name_H-M   'P 1'
#
loop_
_entity.id
_entity.type
_entity.pdbx_description
1 polymer ?
#
loop_
_entity_poly.entity_id
_entity_poly.type
_entity_poly.pdbx_seq_one_letter_code
_entity_poly.pdbx_strand_id
1 'polypeptide(L)'
;MCANEYVNCEHVFDWEIENFGFCWQQKKESIYSPVFSAESIENTKWRINLYPQGMEGYFVACYLYKESNDEKPLDIEIYYDFIFLNANNSVLSEICNNQDTFEKGLGYGFRKFIAKEDLILPHDILTVRCKLRSCKNTTNVVEQFARTVVRVDQKSFDWSIAEFSNMKLDEKKSLSVKLTSDGDFLNLNFFLTAGECSEKIILVSISSSLKSIKFVTVNLLLEDTEGNMLECGKKEFYCGKVENVKSIPLIFSKTKLLRKKDLYLKDDKLFLCCVCAFTTGIAYEGVGKTISGNFDSMHKNTKTLHGTATEEKHIGCLKDDVRSLYNDLALSDMALCTDTKSYPAHIAILCARSPVFKAMFTSDMKEGNKSKVDILDLNDDTVQRMLLYMYTDTLENLQWESALLLYKAADKYNIMSLRNQCASFIERHLTPTNVCEALALADLHQDEDFKSILQNYIVKNQGEVLNLNMWKVFMKSNSELAAESLLKICMEE
;
A
#
# COMPACT_ATOMS: atom_id res chain seq x y z
N MET A 1 -27.74 28.94 -20.85
CA MET A 1 -26.52 29.67 -21.27
C MET A 1 -25.97 30.40 -20.06
N CYS A 2 -25.13 29.71 -19.28
CA CYS A 2 -23.93 30.30 -18.68
C CYS A 2 -22.82 29.32 -19.06
N ALA A 3 -22.26 29.55 -20.24
CA ALA A 3 -21.09 28.87 -20.73
C ALA A 3 -19.87 29.70 -20.28
N ASN A 4 -18.84 29.03 -19.76
CA ASN A 4 -17.49 29.57 -19.59
C ASN A 4 -17.30 30.82 -18.70
N GLU A 5 -17.68 30.78 -17.42
CA GLU A 5 -17.16 31.76 -16.45
C GLU A 5 -16.70 31.06 -15.15
N TYR A 6 -15.38 30.93 -15.04
CA TYR A 6 -14.55 30.80 -13.83
C TYR A 6 -14.94 29.76 -12.76
N VAL A 7 -14.51 28.51 -12.96
CA VAL A 7 -14.27 27.59 -11.84
C VAL A 7 -12.79 27.70 -11.46
N ASN A 8 -12.45 28.69 -10.63
CA ASN A 8 -11.05 29.05 -10.34
C ASN A 8 -10.50 28.55 -8.99
N CYS A 9 -11.34 27.99 -8.10
CA CYS A 9 -10.88 27.36 -6.86
C CYS A 9 -11.15 25.85 -6.87
N GLU A 10 -10.10 25.06 -6.65
CA GLU A 10 -10.19 23.60 -6.51
C GLU A 10 -9.45 23.18 -5.24
N HIS A 11 -10.18 22.59 -4.29
CA HIS A 11 -9.59 21.91 -3.16
C HIS A 11 -9.55 20.41 -3.47
N VAL A 12 -8.37 19.81 -3.54
CA VAL A 12 -8.21 18.37 -3.75
C VAL A 12 -7.88 17.72 -2.42
N PHE A 13 -8.65 16.70 -2.05
CA PHE A 13 -8.39 15.88 -0.87
C PHE A 13 -8.24 14.42 -1.28
N ASP A 14 -7.04 13.87 -1.08
CA ASP A 14 -6.73 12.48 -1.34
C ASP A 14 -6.73 11.69 -0.03
N TRP A 15 -7.63 10.72 0.09
CA TRP A 15 -7.70 9.83 1.23
C TRP A 15 -7.29 8.41 0.85
N GLU A 16 -6.08 8.03 1.24
CA GLU A 16 -5.51 6.69 1.04
C GLU A 16 -5.90 5.75 2.19
N ILE A 17 -6.41 4.57 1.84
CA ILE A 17 -6.83 3.53 2.77
C ILE A 17 -6.03 2.26 2.46
N GLU A 18 -5.15 1.88 3.38
CA GLU A 18 -4.36 0.66 3.27
C GLU A 18 -5.05 -0.53 3.92
N ASN A 19 -4.85 -1.70 3.29
CA ASN A 19 -5.51 -2.95 3.64
C ASN A 19 -7.04 -2.82 3.56
N PHE A 20 -7.54 -2.22 2.48
CA PHE A 20 -8.95 -1.93 2.27
C PHE A 20 -9.84 -3.19 2.30
N GLY A 21 -9.35 -4.31 1.79
CA GLY A 21 -10.01 -5.62 1.84
C GLY A 21 -10.25 -6.13 3.26
N PHE A 22 -9.55 -5.58 4.26
CA PHE A 22 -9.75 -5.87 5.68
C PHE A 22 -10.66 -4.87 6.40
N CYS A 23 -11.27 -3.90 5.70
CA CYS A 23 -12.31 -3.07 6.31
C CYS A 23 -13.46 -3.96 6.82
N TRP A 24 -13.70 -3.94 8.13
CA TRP A 24 -14.63 -4.83 8.82
C TRP A 24 -16.07 -4.29 8.86
N GLN A 25 -16.33 -3.13 8.25
CA GLN A 25 -17.65 -2.53 8.17
C GLN A 25 -18.59 -3.46 7.41
N GLN A 26 -19.76 -3.74 7.98
CA GLN A 26 -20.80 -4.50 7.31
C GLN A 26 -21.64 -3.59 6.40
N LYS A 27 -22.68 -4.16 5.79
CA LYS A 27 -23.64 -3.38 4.98
C LYS A 27 -24.19 -2.22 5.81
N LYS A 28 -24.21 -1.01 5.22
CA LYS A 28 -24.64 0.26 5.84
C LYS A 28 -23.74 0.79 6.96
N GLU A 29 -22.60 0.16 7.22
CA GLU A 29 -21.58 0.69 8.12
C GLU A 29 -20.48 1.36 7.27
N SER A 30 -19.95 2.49 7.73
CA SER A 30 -18.92 3.27 7.03
C SER A 30 -17.64 3.39 7.85
N ILE A 31 -16.53 3.60 7.12
CA ILE A 31 -15.33 4.24 7.64
C ILE A 31 -15.36 5.71 7.25
N TYR A 32 -14.62 6.50 8.01
CA TYR A 32 -14.57 7.94 7.90
C TYR A 32 -13.15 8.35 7.53
N SER A 33 -13.02 9.36 6.67
CA SER A 33 -11.74 10.03 6.52
C SER A 33 -11.42 10.84 7.78
N PRO A 34 -10.14 11.17 7.99
CA PRO A 34 -9.78 12.33 8.79
C PRO A 34 -10.56 13.57 8.32
N VAL A 35 -10.88 14.46 9.27
CA VAL A 35 -11.49 15.74 8.93
C VAL A 35 -10.47 16.59 8.20
N PHE A 36 -10.88 17.19 7.08
CA PHE A 36 -10.05 18.09 6.29
C PHE A 36 -10.69 19.47 6.19
N SER A 37 -9.86 20.50 6.11
CA SER A 37 -10.31 21.89 6.08
C SER A 37 -10.08 22.48 4.70
N ALA A 38 -11.17 22.85 4.03
CA ALA A 38 -11.11 23.46 2.71
C ALA A 38 -10.92 24.98 2.85
N GLU A 39 -9.65 25.41 2.99
CA GLU A 39 -9.28 26.83 3.12
C GLU A 39 -9.81 27.69 1.96
N SER A 40 -9.76 27.16 0.75
CA SER A 40 -10.28 27.79 -0.47
C SER A 40 -11.81 27.94 -0.48
N ILE A 41 -12.50 27.31 0.47
CA ILE A 41 -13.96 27.27 0.61
C ILE A 41 -14.32 27.74 2.02
N GLU A 42 -13.93 28.97 2.34
CA GLU A 42 -14.23 29.64 3.61
C GLU A 42 -13.74 28.90 4.88
N ASN A 43 -12.71 28.07 4.72
CA ASN A 43 -12.17 27.23 5.78
C ASN A 43 -13.23 26.29 6.40
N THR A 44 -14.16 25.81 5.56
CA THR A 44 -15.18 24.82 5.95
C THR A 44 -14.54 23.47 6.22
N LYS A 45 -15.12 22.70 7.14
CA LYS A 45 -14.61 21.38 7.53
C LYS A 45 -15.45 20.27 6.93
N TRP A 46 -14.77 19.26 6.39
CA TRP A 46 -15.36 18.19 5.61
C TRP A 46 -14.84 16.83 6.03
N ARG A 47 -15.62 15.81 5.69
CA ARG A 47 -15.26 14.41 5.89
C ARG A 47 -15.88 13.54 4.80
N ILE A 48 -15.17 12.51 4.39
CA ILE A 48 -15.68 11.48 3.48
C ILE A 48 -16.15 10.28 4.30
N ASN A 49 -17.35 9.79 4.01
CA ASN A 49 -17.86 8.53 4.51
C ASN A 49 -17.82 7.50 3.39
N LEU A 50 -17.01 6.48 3.58
CA LEU A 50 -16.89 5.37 2.64
C LEU A 50 -17.55 4.13 3.25
N TYR A 51 -18.42 3.46 2.50
CA TYR A 51 -19.11 2.24 2.90
C TYR A 51 -18.53 1.07 2.08
N PRO A 52 -17.55 0.31 2.61
CA PRO A 52 -16.87 -0.76 1.87
C PRO A 52 -17.80 -1.87 1.36
N GLN A 53 -18.87 -2.16 2.11
CA GLN A 53 -19.91 -3.12 1.70
C GLN A 53 -21.15 -2.42 1.10
N GLY A 54 -21.12 -1.09 1.00
CA GLY A 54 -22.23 -0.26 0.57
C GLY A 54 -23.52 -0.49 1.35
N MET A 55 -24.64 -0.14 0.73
CA MET A 55 -25.98 -0.31 1.32
C MET A 55 -26.55 -1.72 1.10
N GLU A 56 -26.19 -2.37 -0.01
CA GLU A 56 -26.77 -3.63 -0.48
C GLU A 56 -25.78 -4.80 -0.49
N GLY A 57 -24.46 -4.55 -0.39
CA GLY A 57 -23.40 -5.58 -0.39
C GLY A 57 -22.59 -5.69 -1.68
N TYR A 58 -23.08 -5.14 -2.79
CA TYR A 58 -22.47 -5.34 -4.13
C TYR A 58 -21.62 -4.17 -4.61
N PHE A 59 -21.86 -2.98 -4.06
CA PHE A 59 -21.19 -1.75 -4.45
C PHE A 59 -20.51 -1.13 -3.25
N VAL A 60 -19.39 -0.45 -3.49
CA VAL A 60 -18.85 0.52 -2.54
C VAL A 60 -19.65 1.81 -2.70
N ALA A 61 -19.98 2.47 -1.58
CA ALA A 61 -20.67 3.76 -1.59
C ALA A 61 -19.78 4.84 -0.96
N CYS A 62 -19.85 6.06 -1.49
CA CYS A 62 -19.03 7.18 -1.04
C CYS A 62 -19.87 8.44 -0.90
N TYR A 63 -19.73 9.13 0.22
CA TYR A 63 -20.48 10.34 0.54
C TYR A 63 -19.56 11.40 1.13
N LEU A 64 -19.79 12.65 0.76
CA LEU A 64 -19.17 13.82 1.37
C LEU A 64 -20.10 14.37 2.45
N TYR A 65 -19.54 14.78 3.57
CA TYR A 65 -20.27 15.43 4.66
C TYR A 65 -19.57 16.73 5.06
N LYS A 66 -20.38 17.75 5.35
CA LYS A 66 -19.93 18.96 6.04
C LYS A 66 -20.01 18.72 7.55
N GLU A 67 -18.91 18.96 8.27
CA GLU A 67 -18.82 18.67 9.70
C GLU A 67 -19.75 19.55 10.55
N SER A 68 -20.38 18.95 11.56
CA SER A 68 -21.45 19.59 12.34
C SER A 68 -20.95 20.61 13.37
N ASN A 69 -19.70 20.53 13.81
CA ASN A 69 -19.11 21.46 14.78
C ASN A 69 -18.59 22.76 14.14
N ASP A 70 -18.86 22.97 12.84
CA ASP A 70 -18.64 24.25 12.19
C ASP A 70 -19.69 25.27 12.71
N GLU A 71 -19.24 26.35 13.35
CA GLU A 71 -20.10 27.38 13.96
C GLU A 71 -20.87 28.20 12.92
N LYS A 72 -20.61 27.99 11.62
CA LYS A 72 -21.22 28.73 10.51
C LYS A 72 -22.51 28.05 10.00
N PRO A 73 -23.69 28.68 10.14
CA PRO A 73 -24.96 28.15 9.64
C PRO A 73 -25.19 28.43 8.14
N LEU A 74 -24.14 28.38 7.31
CA LEU A 74 -24.26 28.65 5.89
C LEU A 74 -24.48 27.32 5.14
N ASP A 75 -25.67 27.19 4.56
CA ASP A 75 -25.92 26.30 3.43
C ASP A 75 -24.96 26.71 2.32
N ILE A 76 -24.11 25.79 1.90
CA ILE A 76 -23.07 26.07 0.91
C ILE A 76 -23.27 25.18 -0.31
N GLU A 77 -23.42 25.82 -1.46
CA GLU A 77 -23.44 25.13 -2.73
C GLU A 77 -22.01 24.78 -3.14
N ILE A 78 -21.76 23.49 -3.33
CA ILE A 78 -20.44 22.96 -3.66
C ILE A 78 -20.56 22.07 -4.89
N TYR A 79 -19.63 22.28 -5.81
CA TYR A 79 -19.37 21.36 -6.90
C TYR A 79 -18.33 20.37 -6.46
N TYR A 80 -18.55 19.07 -6.69
CA TYR A 80 -17.60 18.06 -6.27
C TYR A 80 -17.46 16.89 -7.24
N ASP A 81 -16.24 16.36 -7.27
CA ASP A 81 -15.91 15.13 -7.96
C ASP A 81 -15.45 14.08 -6.93
N PHE A 82 -15.74 12.82 -7.22
CA PHE A 82 -15.14 11.68 -6.56
C PHE A 82 -14.43 10.81 -7.59
N ILE A 83 -13.20 10.41 -7.27
CA ILE A 83 -12.38 9.54 -8.10
C ILE A 83 -11.78 8.48 -7.19
N PHE A 84 -12.01 7.21 -7.50
CA PHE A 84 -11.36 6.09 -6.82
C PHE A 84 -10.12 5.71 -7.62
N LEU A 85 -9.00 5.65 -6.92
CA LEU A 85 -7.69 5.34 -7.47
C LEU A 85 -7.15 4.09 -6.76
N ASN A 86 -6.35 3.30 -7.48
CA ASN A 86 -5.60 2.22 -6.86
C ASN A 86 -4.21 2.69 -6.38
N ALA A 87 -3.41 1.78 -5.79
CA ALA A 87 -2.04 2.08 -5.32
C ALA A 87 -1.09 2.69 -6.36
N ASN A 88 -1.37 2.50 -7.65
CA ASN A 88 -0.57 3.04 -8.76
C ASN A 88 -1.15 4.36 -9.30
N ASN A 89 -2.08 5.01 -8.59
CA ASN A 89 -2.83 6.18 -9.02
C ASN A 89 -3.63 5.97 -10.33
N SER A 90 -3.95 4.73 -10.68
CA SER A 90 -4.83 4.45 -11.82
C SER A 90 -6.29 4.60 -11.41
N VAL A 91 -7.09 5.26 -12.26
CA VAL A 91 -8.52 5.49 -12.02
C VAL A 91 -9.28 4.16 -12.12
N LEU A 92 -9.99 3.82 -11.05
CA LEU A 92 -10.89 2.68 -10.95
C LEU A 92 -12.32 3.09 -11.33
N SER A 93 -12.78 4.25 -10.86
CA SER A 93 -14.08 4.84 -11.18
C SER A 93 -14.05 6.33 -10.87
N GLU A 94 -14.77 7.14 -11.63
CA GLU A 94 -14.90 8.58 -11.41
C GLU A 94 -16.33 9.06 -11.65
N ILE A 95 -16.78 10.00 -10.83
CA ILE A 95 -18.04 10.72 -11.01
C ILE A 95 -17.74 12.20 -10.80
N CYS A 96 -17.93 13.00 -11.86
CA CYS A 96 -17.54 14.40 -11.90
C CYS A 96 -18.73 15.35 -12.12
N ASN A 97 -18.52 16.63 -11.81
CA ASN A 97 -19.45 17.74 -12.01
C ASN A 97 -20.77 17.60 -11.22
N ASN A 98 -20.68 17.04 -10.01
CA ASN A 98 -21.84 16.98 -9.11
C ASN A 98 -21.98 18.31 -8.39
N GLN A 99 -23.21 18.65 -8.02
CA GLN A 99 -23.53 19.91 -7.36
C GLN A 99 -24.63 19.64 -6.34
N ASP A 100 -24.36 19.97 -5.09
CA ASP A 100 -25.32 19.86 -4.00
C ASP A 100 -25.15 21.04 -3.02
N THR A 101 -26.24 21.34 -2.30
CA THR A 101 -26.23 22.33 -1.21
C THR A 101 -26.06 21.60 0.12
N PHE A 102 -24.91 21.78 0.76
CA PHE A 102 -24.58 21.08 2.00
C PHE A 102 -25.05 21.87 3.22
N GLU A 103 -26.06 21.33 3.91
CA GLU A 103 -26.48 21.78 5.23
C GLU A 103 -25.74 21.02 6.36
N LYS A 104 -25.85 21.52 7.59
CA LYS A 104 -25.19 20.93 8.76
C LYS A 104 -25.63 19.47 9.00
N GLY A 105 -24.69 18.53 8.92
CA GLY A 105 -24.92 17.12 9.21
C GLY A 105 -25.60 16.32 8.10
N LEU A 106 -25.90 16.95 6.96
CA LEU A 106 -26.33 16.26 5.74
C LEU A 106 -25.10 15.93 4.88
N GLY A 107 -25.17 14.77 4.21
CA GLY A 107 -24.12 14.34 3.29
C GLY A 107 -24.70 13.85 1.98
N TYR A 108 -23.97 14.12 0.91
CA TYR A 108 -24.36 13.83 -0.46
C TYR A 108 -23.30 12.95 -1.11
N GLY A 109 -23.73 12.11 -2.06
CA GLY A 109 -22.85 11.19 -2.74
C GLY A 109 -23.58 9.99 -3.33
N PHE A 110 -22.85 8.89 -3.49
CA PHE A 110 -23.23 7.83 -4.41
C PHE A 110 -23.37 6.50 -3.68
N ARG A 111 -24.60 6.02 -3.63
CA ARG A 111 -24.94 4.69 -3.08
C ARG A 111 -24.28 3.53 -3.84
N LYS A 112 -24.01 3.72 -5.13
CA LYS A 112 -23.43 2.73 -6.05
C LYS A 112 -22.29 3.40 -6.81
N PHE A 113 -21.14 3.59 -6.16
CA PHE A 113 -20.00 4.29 -6.75
C PHE A 113 -19.19 3.38 -7.68
N ILE A 114 -18.86 2.17 -7.21
CA ILE A 114 -18.17 1.13 -7.98
C ILE A 114 -18.64 -0.24 -7.51
N ALA A 115 -18.79 -1.19 -8.43
CA ALA A 115 -19.08 -2.57 -8.04
C ALA A 115 -17.86 -3.17 -7.36
N LYS A 116 -18.06 -4.00 -6.33
CA LYS A 116 -16.95 -4.62 -5.60
C LYS A 116 -16.10 -5.55 -6.47
N GLU A 117 -16.70 -6.14 -7.50
CA GLU A 117 -16.01 -7.01 -8.46
C GLU A 117 -15.06 -6.24 -9.39
N ASP A 118 -15.35 -4.96 -9.67
CA ASP A 118 -14.50 -4.08 -10.46
C ASP A 118 -13.39 -3.42 -9.62
N LEU A 119 -13.43 -3.59 -8.30
CA LEU A 119 -12.50 -2.96 -7.36
C LEU A 119 -11.18 -3.76 -7.29
N ILE A 120 -10.35 -3.61 -8.30
CA ILE A 120 -9.02 -4.24 -8.36
C ILE A 120 -8.00 -3.34 -7.64
N LEU A 121 -7.58 -3.75 -6.45
CA LEU A 121 -6.65 -3.00 -5.59
C LEU A 121 -5.30 -3.70 -5.46
N PRO A 122 -4.29 -3.38 -6.30
CA PRO A 122 -2.92 -3.81 -6.08
C PRO A 122 -2.45 -3.35 -4.69
N HIS A 123 -1.76 -4.22 -3.96
CA HIS A 123 -1.31 -3.98 -2.58
C HIS A 123 -2.45 -3.68 -1.58
N ASP A 124 -3.72 -3.93 -1.96
CA ASP A 124 -4.90 -3.69 -1.13
C ASP A 124 -5.05 -2.23 -0.66
N ILE A 125 -4.67 -1.28 -1.51
CA ILE A 125 -4.77 0.17 -1.26
C ILE A 125 -5.83 0.79 -2.17
N LEU A 126 -6.78 1.51 -1.55
CA LEU A 126 -7.76 2.35 -2.22
C LEU A 126 -7.52 3.81 -1.85
N THR A 127 -7.38 4.68 -2.83
CA THR A 127 -7.34 6.13 -2.63
C THR A 127 -8.63 6.77 -3.13
N VAL A 128 -9.35 7.45 -2.24
CA VAL A 128 -10.53 8.25 -2.57
C VAL A 128 -10.10 9.70 -2.72
N ARG A 129 -10.07 10.17 -3.97
CA ARG A 129 -9.84 11.57 -4.29
C ARG A 129 -11.16 12.31 -4.36
N CYS A 130 -11.28 13.37 -3.59
CA CYS A 130 -12.39 14.31 -3.61
C CYS A 130 -11.91 15.67 -4.10
N LYS A 131 -12.57 16.24 -5.10
CA LYS A 131 -12.31 17.61 -5.56
C LYS A 131 -13.50 18.47 -5.18
N LEU A 132 -13.27 19.57 -4.47
CA LEU A 132 -14.31 20.54 -4.10
C LEU A 132 -14.07 21.85 -4.83
N ARG A 133 -15.14 22.44 -5.36
CA ARG A 133 -15.10 23.73 -6.06
C ARG A 133 -16.29 24.59 -5.63
N SER A 134 -16.07 25.89 -5.52
CA SER A 134 -17.10 26.88 -5.19
C SER A 134 -17.16 27.98 -6.25
N CYS A 135 -18.32 28.59 -6.45
CA CYS A 135 -18.54 29.69 -7.42
C CYS A 135 -17.83 31.02 -7.08
N LYS A 136 -16.83 31.03 -6.20
CA LYS A 136 -16.18 32.26 -5.72
C LYS A 136 -14.83 32.50 -6.41
N ASN A 137 -14.51 33.77 -6.64
CA ASN A 137 -13.36 34.26 -7.42
C ASN A 137 -11.98 34.11 -6.75
N THR A 138 -11.72 33.02 -6.04
CA THR A 138 -10.38 32.73 -5.49
C THR A 138 -9.62 31.79 -6.43
N THR A 139 -8.33 32.02 -6.63
CA THR A 139 -7.47 31.31 -7.60
C THR A 139 -6.43 30.41 -6.92
N ASN A 140 -6.82 29.68 -5.88
CA ASN A 140 -5.88 28.85 -5.12
C ASN A 140 -6.28 27.37 -5.24
N VAL A 141 -5.34 26.55 -5.72
CA VAL A 141 -5.45 25.09 -5.63
C VAL A 141 -4.74 24.64 -4.36
N VAL A 142 -5.46 23.88 -3.54
CA VAL A 142 -4.93 23.31 -2.31
C VAL A 142 -5.13 21.81 -2.38
N GLU A 143 -4.03 21.06 -2.29
CA GLU A 143 -4.05 19.61 -2.20
C GLU A 143 -3.76 19.19 -0.76
N GLN A 144 -4.62 18.36 -0.20
CA GLN A 144 -4.46 17.74 1.11
C GLN A 144 -4.45 16.23 0.95
N PHE A 145 -3.60 15.57 1.72
CA PHE A 145 -3.50 14.12 1.73
C PHE A 145 -3.87 13.60 3.12
N ALA A 146 -4.55 12.46 3.18
CA ALA A 146 -4.86 11.76 4.40
C ALA A 146 -4.65 10.26 4.22
N ARG A 147 -4.29 9.58 5.30
CA ARG A 147 -4.03 8.14 5.30
C ARG A 147 -4.72 7.45 6.46
N THR A 148 -5.33 6.31 6.17
CA THR A 148 -5.90 5.36 7.13
C THR A 148 -5.29 3.99 6.88
N VAL A 149 -4.74 3.37 7.93
CA VAL A 149 -4.17 2.02 7.83
C VAL A 149 -5.01 1.07 8.67
N VAL A 150 -5.66 0.10 8.01
CA VAL A 150 -6.31 -1.01 8.73
C VAL A 150 -5.23 -1.98 9.19
N ARG A 151 -5.18 -2.27 10.51
CA ARG A 151 -4.23 -3.24 11.06
C ARG A 151 -4.55 -4.63 10.52
N VAL A 152 -3.56 -5.33 9.97
CA VAL A 152 -3.70 -6.73 9.57
C VAL A 152 -2.60 -7.55 10.23
N ASP A 153 -3.00 -8.59 10.94
CA ASP A 153 -2.11 -9.60 11.47
C ASP A 153 -2.38 -10.93 10.73
N GLN A 154 -1.33 -11.67 10.40
CA GLN A 154 -1.42 -12.96 9.70
C GLN A 154 -0.72 -14.06 10.49
N LYS A 155 -1.32 -15.25 10.52
CA LYS A 155 -0.74 -16.46 11.12
C LYS A 155 -0.97 -17.67 10.24
N SER A 156 0.03 -18.54 10.14
CA SER A 156 -0.06 -19.84 9.49
C SER A 156 0.02 -20.98 10.51
N PHE A 157 -0.72 -22.05 10.25
CA PHE A 157 -0.76 -23.24 11.10
C PHE A 157 -0.79 -24.49 10.24
N ASP A 158 0.21 -25.35 10.42
CA ASP A 158 0.27 -26.64 9.73
C ASP A 158 -0.63 -27.67 10.40
N TRP A 159 -1.35 -28.43 9.59
CA TRP A 159 -2.36 -29.36 10.04
C TRP A 159 -2.27 -30.70 9.30
N SER A 160 -1.87 -31.73 10.02
CA SER A 160 -1.82 -33.10 9.51
C SER A 160 -3.11 -33.85 9.84
N ILE A 161 -3.82 -34.29 8.81
CA ILE A 161 -4.97 -35.21 8.92
C ILE A 161 -4.48 -36.64 8.71
N ALA A 162 -4.25 -37.36 9.80
CA ALA A 162 -3.78 -38.75 9.76
C ALA A 162 -4.90 -39.76 9.42
N GLU A 163 -4.49 -40.89 8.84
CA GLU A 163 -5.37 -42.00 8.43
C GLU A 163 -6.47 -41.55 7.45
N PHE A 164 -6.10 -40.64 6.54
CA PHE A 164 -7.08 -39.98 5.66
C PHE A 164 -7.83 -40.98 4.78
N SER A 165 -7.16 -42.02 4.29
CA SER A 165 -7.79 -43.06 3.46
C SER A 165 -8.92 -43.78 4.21
N ASN A 166 -8.76 -44.04 5.50
CA ASN A 166 -9.72 -44.79 6.32
C ASN A 166 -10.77 -43.93 7.02
N MET A 167 -10.61 -42.60 6.98
CA MET A 167 -11.53 -41.66 7.64
C MET A 167 -13.01 -41.88 7.25
N LYS A 168 -13.88 -41.95 8.26
CA LYS A 168 -15.32 -42.21 8.11
C LYS A 168 -16.12 -40.92 7.89
N LEU A 169 -17.37 -41.06 7.45
CA LEU A 169 -18.31 -39.93 7.39
C LEU A 169 -18.53 -39.37 8.80
N ASP A 170 -18.62 -38.04 8.90
CA ASP A 170 -18.83 -37.26 10.13
C ASP A 170 -17.78 -37.43 11.23
N GLU A 171 -16.75 -38.25 11.02
CA GLU A 171 -15.55 -38.26 11.84
C GLU A 171 -14.88 -36.88 11.76
N LYS A 172 -14.55 -36.29 12.91
CA LYS A 172 -13.95 -34.95 12.99
C LYS A 172 -12.48 -35.05 13.38
N LYS A 173 -11.63 -34.39 12.62
CA LYS A 173 -10.28 -34.01 13.07
C LYS A 173 -10.32 -32.53 13.37
N SER A 174 -9.79 -32.12 14.52
CA SER A 174 -9.91 -30.74 15.00
C SER A 174 -8.54 -30.07 15.15
N LEU A 175 -8.49 -28.77 14.85
CA LEU A 175 -7.36 -27.90 15.10
C LEU A 175 -7.85 -26.65 15.82
N SER A 176 -7.25 -26.33 16.97
CA SER A 176 -7.51 -25.09 17.68
C SER A 176 -6.31 -24.16 17.51
N VAL A 177 -6.56 -22.96 16.97
CA VAL A 177 -5.51 -21.99 16.68
C VAL A 177 -5.71 -20.72 17.51
N LYS A 178 -4.62 -20.27 18.14
CA LYS A 178 -4.58 -19.04 18.93
C LYS A 178 -4.20 -17.85 18.06
N LEU A 179 -5.15 -16.94 17.83
CA LEU A 179 -4.94 -15.78 16.96
C LEU A 179 -4.27 -14.62 17.69
N THR A 180 -4.65 -14.33 18.94
CA THR A 180 -4.04 -13.25 19.74
C THR A 180 -3.52 -13.76 21.08
N SER A 181 -2.62 -13.02 21.73
CA SER A 181 -2.18 -13.32 23.11
C SER A 181 -3.35 -13.37 24.09
N ASP A 182 -4.38 -12.56 23.83
CA ASP A 182 -5.46 -12.18 24.76
C ASP A 182 -6.65 -13.16 24.73
N GLY A 183 -6.49 -14.28 24.04
CA GLY A 183 -7.41 -15.40 24.08
C GLY A 183 -8.44 -15.43 22.97
N ASP A 184 -8.13 -14.85 21.80
CA ASP A 184 -8.89 -15.08 20.57
C ASP A 184 -8.50 -16.42 19.93
N PHE A 185 -9.47 -17.31 19.73
CA PHE A 185 -9.25 -18.64 19.15
C PHE A 185 -10.21 -18.95 18.00
N LEU A 186 -9.70 -19.71 17.03
CA LEU A 186 -10.52 -20.42 16.04
C LEU A 186 -10.38 -21.93 16.26
N ASN A 187 -11.52 -22.63 16.19
CA ASN A 187 -11.56 -24.08 16.16
C ASN A 187 -12.03 -24.52 14.78
N LEU A 188 -11.17 -25.27 14.09
CA LEU A 188 -11.40 -25.82 12.77
C LEU A 188 -11.67 -27.30 12.92
N ASN A 189 -12.76 -27.79 12.33
CA ASN A 189 -13.09 -29.22 12.32
C ASN A 189 -13.18 -29.72 10.88
N PHE A 190 -12.25 -30.57 10.50
CA PHE A 190 -12.21 -31.25 9.21
C PHE A 190 -13.04 -32.53 9.31
N PHE A 191 -13.97 -32.71 8.38
CA PHE A 191 -14.80 -33.92 8.30
C PHE A 191 -15.28 -34.20 6.88
N LEU A 192 -15.73 -35.43 6.68
CA LEU A 192 -16.30 -35.91 5.42
C LEU A 192 -17.83 -35.88 5.51
N THR A 193 -18.48 -35.38 4.47
CA THR A 193 -19.94 -35.44 4.32
C THR A 193 -20.33 -36.12 3.00
N ALA A 194 -21.58 -36.56 2.92
CA ALA A 194 -22.13 -37.16 1.71
C ALA A 194 -22.38 -36.08 0.65
N GLY A 195 -21.80 -36.26 -0.53
CA GLY A 195 -22.07 -35.47 -1.72
C GLY A 195 -22.96 -36.20 -2.73
N GLU A 196 -23.19 -35.54 -3.86
CA GLU A 196 -23.87 -36.16 -5.01
C GLU A 196 -23.05 -37.33 -5.58
N CYS A 197 -23.72 -38.29 -6.22
CA CYS A 197 -23.09 -39.44 -6.88
C CYS A 197 -22.16 -40.28 -5.98
N SER A 198 -22.44 -40.32 -4.66
CA SER A 198 -21.62 -41.04 -3.67
C SER A 198 -20.19 -40.49 -3.47
N GLU A 199 -19.90 -39.27 -3.96
CA GLU A 199 -18.65 -38.59 -3.59
C GLU A 199 -18.66 -38.20 -2.12
N LYS A 200 -17.51 -38.34 -1.44
CA LYS A 200 -17.32 -37.82 -0.09
C LYS A 200 -16.69 -36.43 -0.19
N ILE A 201 -17.47 -35.41 0.15
CA ILE A 201 -17.04 -34.01 0.16
C ILE A 201 -16.29 -33.74 1.46
N ILE A 202 -15.24 -32.94 1.37
CA ILE A 202 -14.46 -32.50 2.53
C ILE A 202 -14.98 -31.12 2.96
N LEU A 203 -15.34 -31.00 4.22
CA LEU A 203 -15.74 -29.74 4.84
C LEU A 203 -14.83 -29.41 6.02
N VAL A 204 -14.52 -28.13 6.17
CA VAL A 204 -13.94 -27.57 7.40
C VAL A 204 -14.98 -26.65 8.03
N SER A 205 -15.52 -27.04 9.19
CA SER A 205 -16.35 -26.13 9.98
C SER A 205 -15.49 -25.27 10.91
N ILE A 206 -15.91 -24.03 11.09
CA ILE A 206 -15.23 -23.02 11.89
C ILE A 206 -16.17 -22.62 13.01
N SER A 207 -15.68 -22.75 14.25
CA SER A 207 -16.24 -22.04 15.40
C SER A 207 -15.19 -21.10 15.98
N SER A 208 -15.65 -19.98 16.52
CA SER A 208 -14.81 -18.88 16.96
C SER A 208 -15.09 -18.54 18.42
N SER A 209 -14.07 -18.08 19.13
CA SER A 209 -14.21 -17.34 20.38
C SER A 209 -13.35 -16.11 20.24
N LEU A 210 -13.92 -15.06 19.67
CA LEU A 210 -13.23 -13.83 19.27
C LEU A 210 -13.84 -12.63 19.99
N LYS A 211 -13.00 -11.92 20.75
CA LYS A 211 -13.30 -10.73 21.54
C LYS A 211 -12.79 -9.46 20.88
N SER A 212 -11.52 -9.47 20.44
CA SER A 212 -10.84 -8.26 19.95
C SER A 212 -10.86 -8.13 18.42
N ILE A 213 -10.95 -9.27 17.74
CA ILE A 213 -10.92 -9.35 16.28
C ILE A 213 -12.28 -8.96 15.71
N LYS A 214 -12.27 -8.15 14.65
CA LYS A 214 -13.46 -7.61 13.98
C LYS A 214 -13.78 -8.31 12.67
N PHE A 215 -12.76 -8.74 11.94
CA PHE A 215 -12.88 -9.45 10.66
C PHE A 215 -11.74 -10.45 10.49
N VAL A 216 -12.05 -11.59 9.89
CA VAL A 216 -11.13 -12.71 9.68
C VAL A 216 -11.30 -13.26 8.27
N THR A 217 -10.19 -13.59 7.65
CA THR A 217 -10.10 -14.49 6.50
C THR A 217 -9.39 -15.77 6.92
N VAL A 218 -9.90 -16.91 6.47
CA VAL A 218 -9.30 -18.23 6.63
C VAL A 218 -9.06 -18.79 5.24
N ASN A 219 -7.81 -19.02 4.89
CA ASN A 219 -7.39 -19.69 3.67
C ASN A 219 -6.79 -21.05 4.00
N LEU A 220 -7.24 -22.10 3.32
CA LEU A 220 -6.76 -23.47 3.47
C LEU A 220 -5.96 -23.83 2.23
N LEU A 221 -4.69 -24.12 2.43
CA LEU A 221 -3.77 -24.57 1.41
C LEU A 221 -3.53 -26.06 1.59
N LEU A 222 -3.64 -26.83 0.52
CA LEU A 222 -3.27 -28.23 0.46
C LEU A 222 -1.80 -28.34 0.07
N GLU A 223 -1.02 -29.05 0.87
CA GLU A 223 0.39 -29.33 0.59
C GLU A 223 0.52 -30.68 -0.14
N ASP A 224 1.27 -30.70 -1.23
CA ASP A 224 1.63 -31.95 -1.93
C ASP A 224 2.90 -32.60 -1.34
N THR A 225 3.30 -33.76 -1.86
CA THR A 225 4.46 -34.50 -1.36
C THR A 225 5.81 -33.84 -1.65
N GLU A 226 5.84 -32.85 -2.55
CA GLU A 226 7.01 -32.04 -2.89
C GLU A 226 7.06 -30.72 -2.09
N GLY A 227 6.01 -30.40 -1.33
CA GLY A 227 5.88 -29.18 -0.53
C GLY A 227 5.21 -28.01 -1.26
N ASN A 228 4.65 -28.23 -2.44
CA ASN A 228 3.89 -27.19 -3.15
C ASN A 228 2.53 -26.98 -2.49
N MET A 229 2.10 -25.71 -2.42
CA MET A 229 0.86 -25.31 -1.77
C MET A 229 -0.21 -24.95 -2.81
N LEU A 230 -1.39 -25.55 -2.69
CA LEU A 230 -2.55 -25.30 -3.54
C LEU A 230 -3.71 -24.77 -2.72
N GLU A 231 -4.26 -23.60 -3.06
CA GLU A 231 -5.48 -23.12 -2.43
C GLU A 231 -6.62 -24.11 -2.65
N CYS A 232 -7.18 -24.61 -1.55
CA CYS A 232 -8.24 -25.62 -1.57
C CYS A 232 -9.52 -25.18 -0.88
N GLY A 233 -9.53 -24.05 -0.17
CA GLY A 233 -10.76 -23.46 0.35
C GLY A 233 -10.52 -22.15 1.09
N LYS A 234 -11.44 -21.19 0.93
CA LYS A 234 -11.33 -19.87 1.55
C LYS A 234 -12.66 -19.43 2.16
N LYS A 235 -12.60 -18.68 3.27
CA LYS A 235 -13.77 -18.05 3.88
C LYS A 235 -13.40 -16.77 4.58
N GLU A 236 -14.25 -15.76 4.44
CA GLU A 236 -14.19 -14.51 5.19
C GLU A 236 -15.41 -14.37 6.10
N PHE A 237 -15.23 -13.67 7.22
CA PHE A 237 -16.34 -13.33 8.08
C PHE A 237 -16.07 -12.21 9.09
N TYR A 238 -17.16 -11.55 9.44
CA TYR A 238 -17.22 -10.51 10.48
C TYR A 238 -17.49 -11.13 11.86
N CYS A 239 -16.85 -10.56 12.88
CA CYS A 239 -16.96 -10.97 14.27
C CYS A 239 -17.97 -10.09 15.02
N GLY A 240 -18.64 -10.62 16.06
CA GLY A 240 -19.52 -9.85 16.95
C GLY A 240 -21.03 -9.83 16.62
N LYS A 241 -21.53 -10.62 15.67
CA LYS A 241 -22.98 -10.85 15.45
C LYS A 241 -23.27 -12.36 15.32
N VAL A 242 -24.52 -12.76 15.59
CA VAL A 242 -24.99 -14.16 15.77
C VAL A 242 -24.25 -15.15 14.88
N GLU A 243 -23.47 -16.03 15.52
CA GLU A 243 -22.65 -17.03 14.86
C GLU A 243 -23.51 -18.17 14.32
N ASN A 244 -23.70 -18.19 13.00
CA ASN A 244 -23.92 -19.47 12.33
C ASN A 244 -22.56 -20.14 12.18
N VAL A 245 -22.47 -21.44 12.49
CA VAL A 245 -21.30 -22.26 12.15
C VAL A 245 -20.97 -22.04 10.68
N LYS A 246 -19.74 -21.60 10.40
CA LYS A 246 -19.28 -21.35 9.03
C LYS A 246 -18.61 -22.62 8.52
N SER A 247 -18.90 -23.00 7.29
CA SER A 247 -18.24 -24.14 6.64
C SER A 247 -17.48 -23.68 5.40
N ILE A 248 -16.33 -24.33 5.18
CA ILE A 248 -15.52 -24.22 3.98
C ILE A 248 -15.57 -25.57 3.27
N PRO A 249 -16.21 -25.69 2.10
CA PRO A 249 -16.03 -26.85 1.25
C PRO A 249 -14.64 -26.79 0.61
N LEU A 250 -13.92 -27.92 0.63
CA LEU A 250 -12.68 -28.00 -0.12
C LEU A 250 -12.97 -28.31 -1.59
N ILE A 251 -12.13 -27.76 -2.48
CA ILE A 251 -12.22 -27.96 -3.95
C ILE A 251 -12.05 -29.46 -4.31
N PHE A 252 -11.30 -30.20 -3.49
CA PHE A 252 -11.04 -31.62 -3.70
C PHE A 252 -11.99 -32.51 -2.88
N SER A 253 -12.57 -33.52 -3.53
CA SER A 253 -13.26 -34.61 -2.84
C SER A 253 -12.28 -35.70 -2.40
N LYS A 254 -12.66 -36.51 -1.42
CA LYS A 254 -11.81 -37.60 -0.91
C LYS A 254 -11.41 -38.56 -2.03
N THR A 255 -12.32 -38.90 -2.93
CA THR A 255 -12.04 -39.79 -4.07
C THR A 255 -10.98 -39.19 -5.00
N LYS A 256 -11.02 -37.88 -5.27
CA LYS A 256 -10.03 -37.20 -6.13
C LYS A 256 -8.63 -37.22 -5.50
N LEU A 257 -8.54 -36.95 -4.20
CA LEU A 257 -7.27 -37.01 -3.47
C LEU A 257 -6.70 -38.44 -3.47
N LEU A 258 -7.54 -39.45 -3.23
CA LEU A 258 -7.11 -40.86 -3.24
C LEU A 258 -6.63 -41.34 -4.61
N ARG A 259 -7.20 -40.85 -5.71
CA ARG A 259 -6.70 -41.16 -7.08
C ARG A 259 -5.29 -40.62 -7.33
N LYS A 260 -4.89 -39.57 -6.60
CA LYS A 260 -3.57 -38.95 -6.65
C LYS A 260 -2.85 -39.08 -5.30
N LYS A 261 -3.00 -40.24 -4.63
CA LYS A 261 -2.46 -40.46 -3.28
C LYS A 261 -0.94 -40.23 -3.20
N ASP A 262 -0.19 -40.61 -4.23
CA ASP A 262 1.27 -40.49 -4.21
C ASP A 262 1.72 -39.01 -4.28
N LEU A 263 0.84 -38.13 -4.75
CA LEU A 263 1.06 -36.69 -4.84
C LEU A 263 0.57 -35.95 -3.59
N TYR A 264 -0.54 -36.35 -2.97
CA TYR A 264 -1.17 -35.57 -1.89
C TYR A 264 -1.16 -36.24 -0.51
N LEU A 265 -0.78 -37.51 -0.41
CA LEU A 265 -0.80 -38.27 0.83
C LEU A 265 0.58 -38.85 1.12
N LYS A 266 1.29 -38.22 2.06
CA LYS A 266 2.55 -38.75 2.60
C LYS A 266 2.24 -39.59 3.84
N ASP A 267 2.56 -40.88 3.79
CA ASP A 267 2.27 -41.84 4.88
C ASP A 267 0.78 -41.86 5.31
N ASP A 268 -0.13 -41.79 4.32
CA ASP A 268 -1.60 -41.69 4.53
C ASP A 268 -2.05 -40.45 5.34
N LYS A 269 -1.24 -39.38 5.34
CA LYS A 269 -1.56 -38.09 5.94
C LYS A 269 -1.81 -37.05 4.85
N LEU A 270 -2.91 -36.32 5.01
CA LEU A 270 -3.19 -35.11 4.23
C LEU A 270 -2.69 -33.89 5.00
N PHE A 271 -1.87 -33.06 4.38
CA PHE A 271 -1.32 -31.86 5.02
C PHE A 271 -2.04 -30.61 4.52
N LEU A 272 -2.54 -29.81 5.46
CA LEU A 272 -3.16 -28.53 5.20
C LEU A 272 -2.38 -27.43 5.92
N CYS A 273 -2.09 -26.32 5.25
CA CYS A 273 -1.66 -25.09 5.90
C CYS A 273 -2.86 -24.14 6.01
N CYS A 274 -3.24 -23.79 7.24
CA CYS A 274 -4.28 -22.83 7.51
C CYS A 274 -3.68 -21.45 7.71
N VAL A 275 -3.97 -20.54 6.79
CA VAL A 275 -3.54 -19.13 6.86
C VAL A 275 -4.72 -18.28 7.30
N CYS A 276 -4.61 -17.71 8.49
CA CYS A 276 -5.58 -16.79 9.06
C CYS A 276 -5.03 -15.37 8.99
N ALA A 277 -5.70 -14.47 8.27
CA ALA A 277 -5.42 -13.04 8.31
C ALA A 277 -6.61 -12.30 8.92
N PHE A 278 -6.36 -11.38 9.85
CA PHE A 278 -7.41 -10.76 10.66
C PHE A 278 -7.07 -9.33 11.07
N THR A 279 -8.10 -8.57 11.43
CA THR A 279 -7.97 -7.19 11.92
C THR A 279 -8.63 -6.98 13.28
N THR A 280 -8.02 -6.14 14.10
CA THR A 280 -8.58 -5.61 15.36
C THR A 280 -9.07 -4.17 15.21
N GLY A 281 -8.82 -3.50 14.08
CA GLY A 281 -9.24 -2.13 13.82
C GLY A 281 -8.22 -1.28 13.06
N ILE A 282 -8.32 0.04 13.24
CA ILE A 282 -7.42 1.02 12.65
C ILE A 282 -6.08 1.02 13.42
N ALA A 283 -4.97 0.90 12.70
CA ALA A 283 -3.62 1.07 13.24
C ALA A 283 -3.21 2.55 13.28
N TYR A 284 -3.58 3.30 12.25
CA TYR A 284 -3.21 4.70 12.06
C TYR A 284 -4.29 5.45 11.27
N GLU A 285 -4.53 6.71 11.63
CA GLU A 285 -5.38 7.65 10.92
C GLU A 285 -4.83 9.08 11.09
N GLY A 286 -4.62 9.81 9.98
CA GLY A 286 -4.10 11.19 10.05
C GLY A 286 -4.08 11.92 8.71
N VAL A 287 -4.03 13.26 8.77
CA VAL A 287 -3.84 14.16 7.62
C VAL A 287 -2.34 14.44 7.45
N GLY A 288 -1.83 14.25 6.23
CA GLY A 288 -0.46 14.55 5.79
C GLY A 288 -0.28 16.00 5.28
N LYS A 289 0.86 16.29 4.63
CA LYS A 289 1.23 17.65 4.17
C LYS A 289 0.15 18.27 3.25
N THR A 290 -0.27 19.50 3.55
CA THR A 290 -1.04 20.37 2.66
C THR A 290 -0.09 21.05 1.67
N ILE A 291 -0.36 20.93 0.37
CA ILE A 291 0.37 21.62 -0.70
C ILE A 291 -0.56 22.71 -1.25
N SER A 292 -0.18 23.98 -1.13
CA SER A 292 -0.90 25.10 -1.75
C SER A 292 -0.04 25.74 -2.83
N GLY A 293 -0.62 26.00 -4.01
CA GLY A 293 0.10 26.60 -5.13
C GLY A 293 -0.82 27.25 -6.16
N ASN A 294 -0.37 28.37 -6.74
CA ASN A 294 -0.99 29.00 -7.89
C ASN A 294 -0.44 28.35 -9.16
N PHE A 295 -1.18 27.40 -9.74
CA PHE A 295 -0.77 26.74 -10.97
C PHE A 295 -1.55 27.29 -12.16
N ASP A 296 -0.86 28.08 -12.99
CA ASP A 296 -1.31 28.42 -14.34
C ASP A 296 -1.12 27.19 -15.27
N SER A 297 -2.25 26.74 -15.83
CA SER A 297 -2.37 26.10 -17.15
C SER A 297 -1.41 24.94 -17.50
N MET A 298 -1.88 23.70 -17.40
CA MET A 298 -1.58 22.63 -18.38
C MET A 298 -2.77 21.66 -18.54
N HIS A 299 -3.77 22.03 -19.33
CA HIS A 299 -4.71 21.06 -19.92
C HIS A 299 -4.35 20.82 -21.38
N LYS A 300 -3.88 19.60 -21.69
CA LYS A 300 -3.98 19.04 -23.04
C LYS A 300 -4.48 17.60 -23.00
N ASN A 301 -5.70 17.46 -23.50
CA ASN A 301 -6.20 16.42 -24.40
C ASN A 301 -6.13 14.96 -23.95
N THR A 302 -7.27 14.46 -23.47
CA THR A 302 -7.68 13.07 -23.75
C THR A 302 -9.00 13.09 -24.52
N LYS A 303 -8.90 12.68 -25.79
CA LYS A 303 -10.05 12.42 -26.66
C LYS A 303 -10.77 11.17 -26.16
N THR A 304 -12.07 11.31 -26.04
CA THR A 304 -13.05 10.23 -25.88
C THR A 304 -12.94 9.25 -27.05
N LEU A 305 -12.82 7.96 -26.78
CA LEU A 305 -13.03 6.90 -27.76
C LEU A 305 -14.02 5.89 -27.19
N HIS A 306 -15.15 5.82 -27.88
CA HIS A 306 -16.24 4.89 -27.70
C HIS A 306 -15.83 3.54 -28.32
N GLY A 307 -16.00 2.43 -27.59
CA GLY A 307 -15.69 1.09 -28.12
C GLY A 307 -16.18 0.00 -27.18
N THR A 308 -17.08 -0.83 -27.68
CA THR A 308 -17.74 -1.98 -27.06
C THR A 308 -16.73 -3.03 -26.56
N ALA A 309 -16.85 -3.45 -25.30
CA ALA A 309 -16.04 -4.52 -24.71
C ALA A 309 -16.56 -5.91 -25.16
N THR A 310 -15.78 -6.56 -26.01
CA THR A 310 -15.69 -8.02 -26.08
C THR A 310 -14.70 -8.52 -25.02
N GLU A 311 -14.98 -9.72 -24.49
CA GLU A 311 -14.19 -10.49 -23.52
C GLU A 311 -12.67 -10.39 -23.74
N GLU A 312 -11.90 -9.97 -22.72
CA GLU A 312 -10.44 -10.14 -22.72
C GLU A 312 -9.92 -10.83 -21.46
N LYS A 313 -9.09 -11.84 -21.75
CA LYS A 313 -8.34 -12.72 -20.87
C LYS A 313 -7.32 -11.95 -20.04
N HIS A 314 -6.95 -12.54 -18.91
CA HIS A 314 -5.77 -12.22 -18.08
C HIS A 314 -4.57 -11.78 -18.93
N ILE A 315 -4.18 -10.51 -18.81
CA ILE A 315 -2.89 -10.00 -19.29
C ILE A 315 -2.07 -9.69 -18.03
N GLY A 316 -1.15 -10.58 -17.67
CA GLY A 316 -0.09 -10.24 -16.73
C GLY A 316 0.67 -9.02 -17.25
N CYS A 317 1.02 -8.08 -16.37
CA CYS A 317 1.73 -6.88 -16.78
C CYS A 317 3.23 -7.08 -16.64
N LEU A 318 4.02 -6.42 -17.51
CA LEU A 318 5.48 -6.51 -17.51
C LEU A 318 6.12 -6.32 -16.13
N LYS A 319 5.52 -5.47 -15.28
CA LYS A 319 6.01 -5.21 -13.92
C LYS A 319 5.96 -6.47 -13.05
N ASP A 320 4.89 -7.25 -13.15
CA ASP A 320 4.75 -8.50 -12.38
C ASP A 320 5.64 -9.60 -12.95
N ASP A 321 5.81 -9.65 -14.28
CA ASP A 321 6.71 -10.58 -14.96
C ASP A 321 8.19 -10.32 -14.62
N VAL A 322 8.59 -9.05 -14.47
CA VAL A 322 9.95 -8.71 -14.03
C VAL A 322 10.12 -8.93 -12.53
N ARG A 323 9.08 -8.69 -11.73
CA ARG A 323 9.10 -8.98 -10.28
C ARG A 323 9.27 -10.47 -10.00
N SER A 324 8.67 -11.37 -10.79
CA SER A 324 8.87 -12.81 -10.60
C SER A 324 10.33 -13.23 -10.81
N LEU A 325 11.06 -12.60 -11.74
CA LEU A 325 12.50 -12.84 -11.92
C LEU A 325 13.32 -12.55 -10.65
N TYR A 326 12.93 -11.54 -9.88
CA TYR A 326 13.56 -11.22 -8.59
C TYR A 326 13.26 -12.27 -7.52
N ASN A 327 12.03 -12.79 -7.48
CA ASN A 327 11.59 -13.75 -6.46
C ASN A 327 12.11 -15.17 -6.74
N ASP A 328 12.03 -15.60 -8.00
CA ASP A 328 12.32 -16.97 -8.41
C ASP A 328 13.83 -17.19 -8.57
N LEU A 329 14.60 -16.10 -8.77
CA LEU A 329 16.05 -16.09 -9.05
C LEU A 329 16.44 -16.90 -10.31
N ALA A 330 15.46 -17.40 -11.06
CA ALA A 330 15.65 -18.20 -12.25
C ALA A 330 16.37 -17.39 -13.34
N LEU A 331 17.33 -18.01 -14.03
CA LEU A 331 18.14 -17.38 -15.09
C LEU A 331 19.07 -16.25 -14.62
N SER A 332 19.30 -16.11 -13.31
CA SER A 332 20.34 -15.20 -12.80
C SER A 332 21.70 -15.58 -13.42
N ASP A 333 22.32 -14.63 -14.10
CA ASP A 333 23.59 -14.79 -14.82
C ASP A 333 24.78 -14.20 -14.05
N MET A 334 24.51 -13.57 -12.90
CA MET A 334 25.53 -13.01 -12.02
C MET A 334 25.09 -12.93 -10.55
N ALA A 335 25.99 -12.52 -9.64
CA ALA A 335 25.63 -12.16 -8.27
C ALA A 335 26.39 -10.93 -7.74
N LEU A 336 25.70 -10.06 -7.00
CA LEU A 336 26.32 -8.97 -6.24
C LEU A 336 26.74 -9.51 -4.87
N CYS A 337 27.99 -9.31 -4.46
CA CYS A 337 28.53 -9.87 -3.23
C CYS A 337 28.90 -8.76 -2.24
N THR A 338 28.26 -8.76 -1.07
CA THR A 338 28.72 -8.00 0.09
C THR A 338 29.76 -8.82 0.86
N ASP A 339 30.31 -8.27 1.94
CA ASP A 339 31.21 -9.03 2.84
C ASP A 339 30.53 -10.26 3.46
N THR A 340 29.19 -10.26 3.55
CA THR A 340 28.40 -11.26 4.30
C THR A 340 27.48 -12.10 3.43
N LYS A 341 27.03 -11.61 2.26
CA LYS A 341 26.02 -12.26 1.43
C LYS A 341 26.27 -12.11 -0.06
N SER A 342 25.63 -13.00 -0.83
CA SER A 342 25.61 -12.99 -2.28
C SER A 342 24.17 -12.89 -2.78
N TYR A 343 23.92 -11.99 -3.71
CA TYR A 343 22.61 -11.66 -4.25
C TYR A 343 22.56 -11.97 -5.75
N PRO A 344 21.95 -13.10 -6.16
CA PRO A 344 21.78 -13.41 -7.58
C PRO A 344 20.98 -12.33 -8.30
N ALA A 345 21.40 -11.99 -9.52
CA ALA A 345 20.77 -10.95 -10.32
C ALA A 345 20.96 -11.20 -11.82
N HIS A 346 20.26 -10.40 -12.62
CA HIS A 346 20.28 -10.42 -14.07
C HIS A 346 21.03 -9.19 -14.60
N ILE A 347 22.13 -9.40 -15.32
CA ILE A 347 22.94 -8.34 -15.93
C ILE A 347 22.07 -7.41 -16.76
N ALA A 348 21.13 -7.96 -17.53
CA ALA A 348 20.21 -7.19 -18.38
C ALA A 348 19.38 -6.16 -17.59
N ILE A 349 18.83 -6.55 -16.43
CA ILE A 349 18.05 -5.65 -15.56
C ILE A 349 18.98 -4.59 -14.95
N LEU A 350 20.14 -5.00 -14.41
CA LEU A 350 21.09 -4.07 -13.82
C LEU A 350 21.56 -3.00 -14.82
N CYS A 351 21.92 -3.41 -16.04
CA CYS A 351 22.33 -2.50 -17.11
C CYS A 351 21.21 -1.57 -17.58
N ALA A 352 19.97 -2.05 -17.61
CA ALA A 352 18.82 -1.23 -18.01
C ALA A 352 18.49 -0.15 -16.97
N ARG A 353 18.76 -0.43 -15.69
CA ARG A 353 18.32 0.39 -14.55
C ARG A 353 19.44 1.24 -13.95
N SER A 354 20.70 0.97 -14.30
CA SER A 354 21.87 1.71 -13.84
C SER A 354 22.88 1.88 -14.98
N PRO A 355 23.15 3.14 -15.38
CA PRO A 355 24.25 3.44 -16.31
C PRO A 355 25.62 2.97 -15.82
N VAL A 356 25.83 2.90 -14.50
CA VAL A 356 27.08 2.45 -13.89
C VAL A 356 27.27 0.95 -14.09
N PHE A 357 26.26 0.14 -13.78
CA PHE A 357 26.31 -1.29 -14.10
C PHE A 357 26.43 -1.52 -15.61
N LYS A 358 25.71 -0.73 -16.43
CA LYS A 358 25.86 -0.81 -17.89
C LYS A 358 27.30 -0.60 -18.33
N ALA A 359 27.98 0.43 -17.83
CA ALA A 359 29.38 0.69 -18.14
C ALA A 359 30.31 -0.42 -17.64
N MET A 360 30.06 -0.94 -16.43
CA MET A 360 30.81 -2.04 -15.82
C MET A 360 30.77 -3.31 -16.69
N PHE A 361 29.60 -3.67 -17.24
CA PHE A 361 29.43 -4.90 -18.03
C PHE A 361 29.65 -4.74 -19.54
N THR A 362 29.71 -3.51 -20.06
CA THR A 362 29.95 -3.26 -21.50
C THR A 362 31.35 -2.76 -21.82
N SER A 363 32.18 -2.45 -20.82
CA SER A 363 33.58 -2.08 -21.00
C SER A 363 34.49 -3.32 -21.08
N ASP A 364 35.61 -3.22 -21.80
CA ASP A 364 36.67 -4.25 -21.89
C ASP A 364 37.47 -4.45 -20.58
N MET A 365 36.90 -4.02 -19.44
CA MET A 365 37.51 -4.13 -18.12
C MET A 365 37.26 -5.52 -17.52
N LYS A 366 38.12 -5.94 -16.59
CA LYS A 366 38.11 -7.29 -15.97
C LYS A 366 36.78 -7.69 -15.32
N GLU A 367 35.89 -6.74 -15.08
CA GLU A 367 34.57 -6.94 -14.45
C GLU A 367 33.50 -7.43 -15.45
N GLY A 368 33.60 -7.09 -16.74
CA GLY A 368 32.62 -7.49 -17.77
C GLY A 368 32.51 -9.00 -18.01
N ASN A 369 33.50 -9.79 -17.58
CA ASN A 369 33.52 -11.25 -17.69
C ASN A 369 33.32 -11.99 -16.35
N LYS A 370 32.97 -11.29 -15.26
CA LYS A 370 32.77 -11.92 -13.95
C LYS A 370 31.30 -12.22 -13.69
N SER A 371 31.00 -13.47 -13.31
CA SER A 371 29.70 -13.86 -12.75
C SER A 371 29.45 -13.33 -11.33
N LYS A 372 30.39 -12.59 -10.75
CA LYS A 372 30.28 -11.99 -9.41
C LYS A 372 30.91 -10.60 -9.38
N VAL A 373 30.22 -9.66 -8.75
CA VAL A 373 30.69 -8.28 -8.53
C VAL A 373 30.66 -7.99 -7.04
N ASP A 374 31.81 -7.63 -6.48
CA ASP A 374 31.93 -7.30 -5.06
C ASP A 374 31.48 -5.83 -4.82
N ILE A 375 30.49 -5.65 -3.93
CA ILE A 375 30.01 -4.36 -3.45
C ILE A 375 30.24 -4.31 -1.93
N LEU A 376 31.49 -4.10 -1.55
CA LEU A 376 31.93 -4.16 -0.16
C LEU A 376 31.59 -2.89 0.64
N ASP A 377 31.20 -1.82 -0.04
CA ASP A 377 30.87 -0.53 0.59
C ASP A 377 29.39 -0.37 0.94
N LEU A 378 28.54 -1.33 0.56
CA LEU A 378 27.12 -1.36 0.91
C LEU A 378 26.81 -2.52 1.85
N ASN A 379 25.92 -2.26 2.81
CA ASN A 379 25.39 -3.32 3.68
C ASN A 379 24.30 -4.13 2.99
N ASP A 380 24.01 -5.31 3.56
CA ASP A 380 23.04 -6.28 3.05
C ASP A 380 21.64 -5.69 2.82
N ASP A 381 21.15 -4.85 3.75
CA ASP A 381 19.84 -4.20 3.66
C ASP A 381 19.77 -3.24 2.46
N THR A 382 20.83 -2.46 2.26
CA THR A 382 20.91 -1.47 1.17
C THR A 382 20.98 -2.16 -0.18
N VAL A 383 21.80 -3.22 -0.32
CA VAL A 383 21.89 -3.98 -1.58
C VAL A 383 20.56 -4.64 -1.91
N GLN A 384 19.90 -5.26 -0.93
CA GLN A 384 18.61 -5.91 -1.12
C GLN A 384 17.53 -4.92 -1.57
N ARG A 385 17.45 -3.75 -0.94
CA ARG A 385 16.48 -2.70 -1.29
C ARG A 385 16.74 -2.09 -2.65
N MET A 386 18.01 -1.83 -2.96
CA MET A 386 18.41 -1.33 -4.28
C MET A 386 18.03 -2.34 -5.36
N LEU A 387 18.35 -3.62 -5.16
CA LEU A 387 17.97 -4.67 -6.10
C LEU A 387 16.45 -4.78 -6.24
N LEU A 388 15.69 -4.90 -5.15
CA LEU A 388 14.23 -4.93 -5.21
C LEU A 388 13.69 -3.79 -6.07
N TYR A 389 14.14 -2.55 -5.79
CA TYR A 389 13.73 -1.38 -6.55
C TYR A 389 14.06 -1.47 -8.05
N MET A 390 15.22 -2.03 -8.41
CA MET A 390 15.59 -2.19 -9.81
C MET A 390 14.64 -3.11 -10.57
N TYR A 391 14.05 -4.11 -9.92
CA TYR A 391 13.08 -5.03 -10.53
C TYR A 391 11.63 -4.53 -10.44
N THR A 392 11.29 -3.75 -9.41
CA THR A 392 9.87 -3.51 -9.07
C THR A 392 9.47 -2.04 -9.04
N ASP A 393 10.41 -1.09 -9.07
CA ASP A 393 10.15 0.33 -8.78
C ASP A 393 9.45 0.56 -7.43
N THR A 394 9.58 -0.38 -6.47
CA THR A 394 8.96 -0.27 -5.14
C THR A 394 9.99 -0.15 -4.02
N LEU A 395 9.65 0.63 -3.00
CA LEU A 395 10.38 0.76 -1.74
C LEU A 395 9.42 0.41 -0.59
N GLU A 396 9.83 -0.51 0.26
CA GLU A 396 9.02 -1.00 1.38
C GLU A 396 9.74 -0.72 2.70
N ASN A 397 9.01 -0.30 3.74
CA ASN A 397 9.54 -0.20 5.11
C ASN A 397 10.86 0.60 5.25
N LEU A 398 10.96 1.76 4.58
CA LEU A 398 12.14 2.62 4.66
C LEU A 398 12.19 3.34 6.03
N GLN A 399 13.36 3.36 6.66
CA GLN A 399 13.65 4.09 7.90
C GLN A 399 14.70 5.17 7.63
N TRP A 400 14.92 6.10 8.57
CA TRP A 400 15.87 7.22 8.38
C TRP A 400 17.26 6.74 7.94
N GLU A 401 17.89 5.85 8.70
CA GLU A 401 19.24 5.37 8.42
C GLU A 401 19.31 4.60 7.10
N SER A 402 18.34 3.71 6.85
CA SER A 402 18.25 2.98 5.59
C SER A 402 18.01 3.92 4.40
N ALA A 403 17.28 5.02 4.57
CA ALA A 403 17.05 6.02 3.53
C ALA A 403 18.34 6.76 3.16
N LEU A 404 19.13 7.18 4.15
CA LEU A 404 20.42 7.83 3.91
C LEU A 404 21.39 6.89 3.19
N LEU A 405 21.48 5.63 3.61
CA LEU A 405 22.36 4.63 2.97
C LEU A 405 21.89 4.29 1.55
N LEU A 406 20.58 4.13 1.35
CA LEU A 406 20.02 3.84 0.03
C LEU A 406 20.13 5.03 -0.92
N TYR A 407 20.02 6.26 -0.42
CA TYR A 407 20.30 7.48 -1.19
C TYR A 407 21.75 7.46 -1.72
N LYS A 408 22.73 7.18 -0.85
CA LYS A 408 24.16 7.06 -1.23
C LYS A 408 24.37 6.01 -2.32
N ALA A 409 23.76 4.83 -2.14
CA ALA A 409 23.85 3.75 -3.11
C ALA A 409 23.21 4.14 -4.45
N ALA A 410 22.03 4.74 -4.42
CA ALA A 410 21.31 5.16 -5.62
C ALA A 410 22.09 6.19 -6.42
N ASP A 411 22.71 7.16 -5.75
CA ASP A 411 23.59 8.13 -6.39
C ASP A 411 24.83 7.46 -7.00
N LYS A 412 25.52 6.62 -6.23
CA LYS A 412 26.71 5.87 -6.68
C LYS A 412 26.43 5.05 -7.95
N TYR A 413 25.28 4.38 -8.02
CA TYR A 413 24.88 3.57 -9.18
C TYR A 413 24.06 4.33 -10.21
N ASN A 414 23.90 5.65 -10.04
CA ASN A 414 23.14 6.53 -10.93
C ASN A 414 21.71 6.03 -11.22
N ILE A 415 20.99 5.65 -10.16
CA ILE A 415 19.59 5.27 -10.16
C ILE A 415 18.77 6.48 -9.68
N MET A 416 18.69 7.52 -10.52
CA MET A 416 18.15 8.83 -10.11
C MET A 416 16.72 8.78 -9.56
N SER A 417 15.87 7.92 -10.10
CA SER A 417 14.50 7.77 -9.58
C SER A 417 14.47 7.25 -8.14
N LEU A 418 15.39 6.35 -7.78
CA LEU A 418 15.55 5.84 -6.43
C LEU A 418 16.12 6.93 -5.50
N ARG A 419 17.16 7.64 -5.95
CA ARG A 419 17.78 8.75 -5.21
C ARG A 419 16.72 9.80 -4.84
N ASN A 420 15.88 10.19 -5.79
CA ASN A 420 14.82 11.17 -5.59
C ASN A 420 13.73 10.67 -4.63
N GLN A 421 13.37 9.39 -4.68
CA GLN A 421 12.43 8.80 -3.70
C GLN A 421 13.01 8.78 -2.29
N CYS A 422 14.30 8.44 -2.14
CA CYS A 422 14.99 8.53 -0.86
C CYS A 422 15.05 9.98 -0.36
N ALA A 423 15.39 10.96 -1.21
CA ALA A 423 15.38 12.38 -0.86
C ALA A 423 14.00 12.83 -0.37
N SER A 424 12.92 12.46 -1.08
CA SER A 424 11.55 12.80 -0.68
C SER A 424 11.16 12.16 0.65
N PHE A 425 11.61 10.92 0.91
CA PHE A 425 11.41 10.29 2.21
C PHE A 425 12.15 11.03 3.32
N ILE A 426 13.43 11.35 3.12
CA ILE A 426 14.26 12.09 4.08
C ILE A 426 13.62 13.45 4.38
N GLU A 427 13.20 14.18 3.35
CA GLU A 427 12.52 15.47 3.48
C GLU A 427 11.24 15.40 4.36
N ARG A 428 10.44 14.34 4.20
CA ARG A 428 9.21 14.13 4.98
C ARG A 428 9.47 13.81 6.45
N HIS A 429 10.66 13.33 6.79
CA HIS A 429 11.07 12.92 8.14
C HIS A 429 12.13 13.84 8.74
N LEU A 430 12.29 15.05 8.19
CA LEU A 430 13.19 16.06 8.74
C LEU A 430 12.72 16.54 10.11
N THR A 431 13.67 16.60 11.02
CA THR A 431 13.55 17.20 12.34
C THR A 431 14.68 18.23 12.51
N PRO A 432 14.55 19.17 13.46
CA PRO A 432 15.64 20.07 13.81
C PRO A 432 16.91 19.31 14.23
N THR A 433 16.74 18.09 14.73
CA THR A 433 17.83 17.23 15.19
C THR A 433 18.58 16.49 14.07
N ASN A 434 17.97 16.23 12.92
CA ASN A 434 18.60 15.42 11.86
C ASN A 434 18.91 16.19 10.56
N VAL A 435 18.39 17.41 10.40
CA VAL A 435 18.58 18.21 9.17
C VAL A 435 20.05 18.46 8.80
N CYS A 436 20.94 18.59 9.79
CA CYS A 436 22.37 18.79 9.55
C CYS A 436 23.02 17.57 8.85
N GLU A 437 22.59 16.36 9.23
CA GLU A 437 23.08 15.12 8.62
C GLU A 437 22.61 15.01 7.16
N ALA A 438 21.32 15.28 6.92
CA ALA A 438 20.75 15.29 5.58
C ALA A 438 21.39 16.38 4.70
N LEU A 439 21.70 17.55 5.26
CA LEU A 439 22.34 18.64 4.52
C LEU A 439 23.77 18.30 4.11
N ALA A 440 24.56 17.71 5.02
CA ALA A 440 25.87 17.18 4.67
C ALA A 440 25.78 16.11 3.57
N LEU A 441 24.75 15.26 3.63
CA LEU A 441 24.53 14.23 2.62
C LEU A 441 24.23 14.85 1.24
N ALA A 442 23.31 15.81 1.17
CA ALA A 442 22.95 16.46 -0.09
C ALA A 442 24.15 17.17 -0.73
N ASP A 443 24.96 17.87 0.08
CA ASP A 443 26.17 18.55 -0.38
C ASP A 443 27.23 17.57 -0.88
N LEU A 444 27.47 16.47 -0.14
CA LEU A 444 28.40 15.41 -0.53
C LEU A 444 28.07 14.81 -1.90
N HIS A 445 26.77 14.68 -2.21
CA HIS A 445 26.27 14.13 -3.47
C HIS A 445 25.88 15.19 -4.50
N GLN A 446 26.27 16.45 -4.27
CA GLN A 446 26.05 17.59 -5.17
C GLN A 446 24.58 17.72 -5.62
N ASP A 447 23.66 17.46 -4.69
CA ASP A 447 22.21 17.53 -4.90
C ASP A 447 21.68 18.92 -4.60
N GLU A 448 21.92 19.87 -5.50
CA GLU A 448 21.59 21.29 -5.25
C GLU A 448 20.10 21.52 -4.95
N ASP A 449 19.21 20.78 -5.62
CA ASP A 449 17.77 20.87 -5.37
C ASP A 449 17.43 20.42 -3.94
N PHE A 450 17.95 19.26 -3.51
CA PHE A 450 17.70 18.74 -2.17
C PHE A 450 18.41 19.57 -1.09
N LYS A 451 19.64 20.01 -1.35
CA LYS A 451 20.39 20.94 -0.50
C LYS A 451 19.61 22.23 -0.27
N SER A 452 19.03 22.80 -1.33
CA SER A 452 18.20 24.01 -1.22
C SER A 452 16.95 23.78 -0.37
N ILE A 453 16.27 22.63 -0.53
CA ILE A 453 15.11 22.24 0.31
C ILE A 453 15.52 22.15 1.79
N LEU A 454 16.66 21.54 2.09
CA LEU A 454 17.18 21.37 3.45
C LEU A 454 17.58 22.71 4.08
N GLN A 455 18.22 23.59 3.32
CA GLN A 455 18.51 24.95 3.77
C GLN A 455 17.23 25.73 4.05
N ASN A 456 16.20 25.61 3.20
CA ASN A 456 14.91 26.27 3.45
C ASN A 456 14.24 25.75 4.73
N TYR A 457 14.40 24.47 5.04
CA TYR A 457 13.96 23.92 6.32
C TYR A 457 14.69 24.58 7.50
N ILE A 458 16.01 24.78 7.39
CA ILE A 458 16.81 25.46 8.42
C ILE A 458 16.37 26.90 8.58
N VAL A 459 16.15 27.65 7.50
CA VAL A 459 15.66 29.04 7.56
C VAL A 459 14.32 29.11 8.29
N LYS A 460 13.36 28.23 7.94
CA LYS A 460 12.05 28.19 8.58
C LYS A 460 12.09 27.83 10.08
N ASN A 461 13.08 27.02 10.50
CA ASN A 461 13.19 26.51 11.87
C ASN A 461 14.43 27.06 12.60
N GLN A 462 14.96 28.20 12.16
CA GLN A 462 16.25 28.73 12.60
C GLN A 462 16.36 28.89 14.13
N GLY A 463 15.26 29.31 14.79
CA GLY A 463 15.22 29.51 16.24
C GLY A 463 15.45 28.21 17.03
N GLU A 464 15.08 27.06 16.48
CA GLU A 464 15.32 25.77 17.12
C GLU A 464 16.66 25.18 16.67
N VAL A 465 16.90 25.14 15.36
CA VAL A 465 18.09 24.49 14.77
C VAL A 465 19.39 25.12 15.27
N LEU A 466 19.52 26.45 15.23
CA LEU A 466 20.76 27.14 15.58
C LEU A 466 21.13 27.00 17.06
N ASN A 467 20.16 26.70 17.92
CA ASN A 467 20.36 26.49 19.36
C ASN A 467 20.82 25.07 19.71
N LEU A 468 20.65 24.10 18.81
CA LEU A 468 21.02 22.70 19.05
C LEU A 468 22.54 22.51 19.06
N ASN A 469 23.00 21.59 19.92
CA ASN A 469 24.42 21.23 19.96
C ASN A 469 24.90 20.63 18.63
N MET A 470 24.02 19.93 17.90
CA MET A 470 24.37 19.36 16.59
C MET A 470 24.67 20.43 15.55
N TRP A 471 23.97 21.58 15.57
CA TRP A 471 24.32 22.70 14.71
C TRP A 471 25.73 23.24 15.03
N LYS A 472 26.09 23.32 16.32
CA LYS A 472 27.44 23.73 16.75
C LYS A 472 28.52 22.75 16.28
N VAL A 473 28.23 21.45 16.29
CA VAL A 473 29.14 20.42 15.75
C VAL A 473 29.21 20.50 14.23
N PHE A 474 28.08 20.73 13.58
CA PHE A 474 27.99 20.90 12.13
C PHE A 474 28.79 22.11 11.63
N MET A 475 28.68 23.27 12.29
CA MET A 475 29.50 24.45 11.96
C MET A 475 31.01 24.18 12.02
N LYS A 476 31.46 23.32 12.93
CA LYS A 476 32.88 22.95 13.04
C LYS A 476 33.32 21.99 11.96
N SER A 477 32.44 21.07 11.56
CA SER A 477 32.77 19.97 10.65
C SER A 477 32.52 20.32 9.18
N ASN A 478 31.56 21.22 8.92
CA ASN A 478 31.10 21.64 7.59
C ASN A 478 30.97 23.17 7.54
N SER A 479 32.07 23.88 7.80
CA SER A 479 32.07 25.34 8.00
C SER A 479 31.58 26.15 6.80
N GLU A 480 31.94 25.76 5.58
CA GLU A 480 31.49 26.43 4.34
C GLU A 480 29.98 26.27 4.15
N LEU A 481 29.48 25.03 4.26
CA LEU A 481 28.06 24.70 4.12
C LEU A 481 27.20 25.35 5.21
N ALA A 482 27.73 25.47 6.43
CA ALA A 482 27.07 26.20 7.50
C ALA A 482 27.04 27.72 7.24
N ALA A 483 28.14 28.29 6.73
CA ALA A 483 28.20 29.71 6.36
C ALA A 483 27.22 30.03 5.22
N GLU A 484 27.13 29.16 4.21
CA GLU A 484 26.17 29.26 3.11
C GLU A 484 24.71 29.27 3.64
N SER A 485 24.40 28.35 4.56
CA SER A 485 23.07 28.25 5.17
C SER A 485 22.73 29.49 6.01
N LEU A 486 23.70 30.03 6.77
CA LEU A 486 23.51 31.26 7.55
C LEU A 486 23.33 32.49 6.65
N LEU A 487 24.06 32.57 5.53
CA LEU A 487 23.88 33.64 4.56
C LEU A 487 22.46 33.63 3.98
N LYS A 488 21.90 32.45 3.71
CA LYS A 488 20.52 32.31 3.23
C LYS A 488 19.50 32.83 4.25
N ILE A 489 19.71 32.57 5.54
CA ILE A 489 18.90 33.13 6.63
C ILE A 489 18.92 34.66 6.57
N CYS A 490 20.10 35.27 6.47
CA CYS A 490 20.24 36.73 6.42
C CYS A 490 19.64 37.40 5.18
N MET A 491 19.33 36.65 4.11
CA MET A 491 18.70 37.18 2.90
C MET A 491 17.18 37.07 2.91
N GLU A 492 16.60 36.26 3.80
CA GLU A 492 15.14 36.05 3.92
C GLU A 492 14.51 36.82 5.11
N GLU A 493 15.32 37.51 5.92
CA GLU A 493 14.91 38.56 6.89
C GLU A 493 14.82 39.94 6.23
#